data_AF-A0A933BYF9-F1
#
_entry.id   AF-A0A933BYF9-F1
#
_cell.length_a   1.000
_cell.length_b   1.000
_cell.length_c   1.000
_cell.angle_alpha   90.00
_cell.angle_beta   90.00
_cell.angle_gamma   90.00
#
_symmetry.space_group_name_H-M   'P 1'
#
loop_
_entity.id
_entity.type
_entity.pdbx_description
1 polymer ?
#
loop_
_entity_poly.entity_id
_entity_poly.type
_entity_poly.pdbx_seq_one_letter_code
_entity_poly.pdbx_strand_id
1 'polypeptide(L)'
;MKRVFRITGQGKVKDVGLRGLAEHPEVQGVDTTVALIQALIPVGLRAVGEALEGEVSRLAGPRHSRTSRRPGHVRWGRQRGSVYLADQKLPLPV
;
A
#
# COMPACT_ATOMS: atom_id res chain seq x y z
N MET A 1 -11.64 10.67 27.11
CA MET A 1 -11.85 9.34 26.47
C MET A 1 -11.66 9.47 24.97
N LYS A 2 -10.65 8.81 24.38
CA LYS A 2 -10.35 8.90 22.94
C LYS A 2 -11.30 7.94 22.18
N ARG A 3 -12.15 8.48 21.28
CA ARG A 3 -13.03 7.65 20.43
C ARG A 3 -12.17 6.95 19.37
N VAL A 4 -12.11 5.62 19.42
CA VAL A 4 -11.45 4.81 18.38
C VAL A 4 -12.52 4.44 17.35
N PHE A 5 -12.39 4.96 16.13
CA PHE A 5 -13.25 4.58 15.01
C PHE A 5 -12.81 3.18 14.52
N ARG A 6 -13.72 2.21 14.56
CA ARG A 6 -13.47 0.84 14.09
C ARG A 6 -13.99 0.73 12.66
N ILE A 7 -13.09 0.56 11.69
CA ILE A 7 -13.47 0.36 10.28
C ILE A 7 -13.89 -1.11 10.14
N THR A 8 -15.19 -1.35 9.97
CA THR A 8 -15.78 -2.68 9.79
C THR A 8 -16.50 -2.75 8.44
N GLY A 9 -15.85 -3.33 7.42
CA GLY A 9 -16.48 -3.67 6.13
C GLY A 9 -17.11 -2.51 5.35
N GLN A 10 -17.77 -2.83 4.22
CA GLN A 10 -18.47 -1.85 3.37
C GLN A 10 -19.72 -1.27 4.06
N GLY A 11 -19.52 -0.45 5.09
CA GLY A 11 -20.56 0.41 5.65
C GLY A 11 -20.65 1.72 4.87
N LYS A 12 -21.84 2.34 4.85
CA LYS A 12 -22.05 3.69 4.32
C LYS A 12 -21.07 4.65 4.99
N VAL A 13 -20.01 5.04 4.28
CA VAL A 13 -19.12 6.12 4.66
C VAL A 13 -19.97 7.39 4.61
N LYS A 14 -20.29 7.97 5.77
CA LYS A 14 -20.76 9.35 5.80
C LYS A 14 -19.58 10.20 5.38
N ASP A 15 -19.72 10.92 4.28
CA ASP A 15 -18.78 11.96 3.88
C ASP A 15 -18.82 13.04 4.98
N VAL A 16 -17.92 12.91 5.96
CA VAL A 16 -17.75 13.89 7.03
C VAL A 16 -16.91 15.04 6.46
N GLY A 17 -17.51 15.73 5.50
CA GLY A 17 -17.24 17.10 5.12
C GLY A 17 -15.79 17.45 4.78
N LEU A 18 -15.40 17.19 3.54
CA LEU A 18 -14.52 18.10 2.79
C LEU A 18 -15.25 19.38 2.32
N ARG A 19 -16.49 19.62 2.79
CA ARG A 19 -17.28 20.80 2.45
C ARG A 19 -16.62 22.04 3.06
N GLY A 20 -15.96 22.81 2.21
CA GLY A 20 -15.28 24.07 2.55
C GLY A 20 -13.82 24.14 2.12
N LEU A 21 -13.16 23.01 1.86
CA LEU A 21 -11.76 23.00 1.38
C LEU A 21 -11.67 23.50 -0.08
N ALA A 22 -12.69 23.25 -0.90
CA ALA A 22 -12.75 23.70 -2.29
C ALA A 22 -12.91 25.23 -2.45
N GLU A 23 -13.26 25.97 -1.37
CA GLU A 23 -13.51 27.42 -1.44
C GLU A 23 -12.26 28.27 -1.21
N HIS A 24 -11.10 27.67 -0.95
CA HIS A 24 -9.83 28.38 -0.82
C HIS A 24 -8.98 28.26 -2.11
N PRO A 25 -8.60 29.37 -2.76
CA PRO A 25 -7.77 29.34 -3.98
C PRO A 25 -6.37 28.73 -3.74
N GLU A 26 -5.85 28.83 -2.52
CA GLU A 26 -4.62 28.17 -2.04
C GLU A 26 -4.67 26.63 -2.18
N VAL A 27 -5.89 26.06 -2.18
CA VAL A 27 -6.13 24.61 -2.26
C VAL A 27 -6.03 24.09 -3.70
N GLN A 28 -6.14 24.94 -4.72
CA GLN A 28 -6.04 24.49 -6.13
C GLN A 28 -4.62 23.98 -6.49
N GLY A 29 -3.57 24.62 -5.95
CA GLY A 29 -2.19 24.14 -6.09
C GLY A 29 -1.93 22.86 -5.29
N VAL A 30 -2.60 22.72 -4.14
CA VAL A 30 -2.56 21.51 -3.32
C VAL A 30 -3.27 20.35 -4.02
N ASP A 31 -4.42 20.60 -4.66
CA ASP A 31 -5.20 19.57 -5.36
C ASP A 31 -4.42 18.99 -6.55
N THR A 32 -3.76 19.84 -7.33
CA THR A 32 -2.89 19.39 -8.43
C THR A 32 -1.70 18.56 -7.91
N THR A 33 -1.07 19.00 -6.81
CA THR A 33 0.05 18.28 -6.19
C THR A 33 -0.40 16.93 -5.64
N VAL A 34 -1.54 16.89 -4.95
CA VAL A 34 -2.12 15.67 -4.39
C VAL A 34 -2.53 14.71 -5.51
N ALA A 35 -3.19 15.20 -6.56
CA ALA A 35 -3.55 14.39 -7.73
C ALA A 35 -2.31 13.80 -8.41
N LEU A 36 -1.23 14.57 -8.54
CA LEU A 36 0.03 14.09 -9.09
C LEU A 36 0.67 13.03 -8.18
N ILE A 37 0.73 13.25 -6.87
CA ILE A 37 1.23 12.26 -5.91
C ILE A 37 0.42 10.96 -6.02
N GLN A 38 -0.91 11.05 -6.03
CA GLN A 38 -1.80 9.89 -6.15
C GLN A 38 -1.60 9.16 -7.49
N ALA A 39 -1.34 9.87 -8.58
CA ALA A 39 -1.04 9.27 -9.88
C ALA A 39 0.34 8.60 -9.91
N LEU A 40 1.33 9.16 -9.21
CA LEU A 40 2.71 8.66 -9.20
C LEU A 40 2.94 7.51 -8.22
N ILE A 41 2.21 7.44 -7.10
CA ILE A 41 2.34 6.37 -6.11
C ILE A 41 2.21 4.97 -6.76
N PRO A 42 1.16 4.67 -7.56
CA PRO A 42 1.03 3.36 -8.22
C PRO A 42 2.20 3.03 -9.15
N VAL A 43 2.76 4.03 -9.83
CA VAL A 43 3.90 3.85 -10.75
C VAL A 43 5.16 3.55 -9.96
N GLY A 44 5.45 4.34 -8.92
CA GLY A 44 6.61 4.14 -8.06
C GLY A 44 6.57 2.79 -7.34
N LEU A 45 5.41 2.42 -6.78
CA LEU A 45 5.24 1.13 -6.10
C LEU A 45 5.43 -0.06 -7.05
N ARG A 46 5.03 0.07 -8.32
CA ARG A 46 5.27 -0.97 -9.33
C ARG A 46 6.76 -1.15 -9.59
N ALA A 47 7.49 -0.07 -9.83
CA ALA A 47 8.93 -0.11 -10.06
C ALA A 47 9.70 -0.70 -8.87
N VAL A 48 9.30 -0.33 -7.64
CA VAL A 48 9.85 -0.93 -6.41
C VAL A 48 9.54 -2.43 -6.36
N GLY A 49 8.31 -2.83 -6.70
CA GLY A 49 7.92 -4.25 -6.76
C GLY A 49 8.79 -5.05 -7.71
N GLU A 50 8.99 -4.56 -8.94
CA GLU A 50 9.84 -5.20 -9.95
C GLU A 50 11.29 -5.35 -9.47
N ALA A 51 11.86 -4.29 -8.86
CA ALA A 51 13.22 -4.33 -8.31
C ALA A 51 13.36 -5.39 -7.20
N LEU A 52 12.39 -5.44 -6.27
CA LEU A 52 12.39 -6.42 -5.19
C LEU A 52 12.21 -7.86 -5.71
N GLU A 53 11.37 -8.07 -6.71
CA GLU A 53 11.20 -9.38 -7.34
C GLU A 53 12.47 -9.87 -8.03
N GLY A 54 13.21 -8.97 -8.67
CA GLY A 54 14.53 -9.24 -9.25
C GLY A 54 15.53 -9.68 -8.18
N GLU A 55 15.62 -8.94 -7.06
CA GLU A 55 16.50 -9.28 -5.94
C GLU A 55 16.15 -10.63 -5.30
N VAL A 56 14.86 -10.90 -5.09
CA VAL A 56 14.40 -12.20 -4.59
C VAL A 56 14.80 -13.32 -5.56
N SER A 57 14.63 -13.12 -6.86
CA SER A 57 15.00 -14.11 -7.89
C SER A 57 16.51 -14.34 -7.97
N ARG A 58 17.31 -13.30 -7.68
CA ARG A 58 18.78 -13.37 -7.60
C ARG A 58 19.23 -14.19 -6.39
N LEU A 59 18.60 -13.99 -5.24
CA LEU A 59 18.96 -14.65 -3.98
C LEU A 59 18.41 -16.08 -3.85
N ALA A 60 17.11 -16.26 -4.07
CA ALA A 60 16.40 -17.51 -3.84
C ALA A 60 16.25 -18.36 -5.12
N GLY A 61 16.45 -17.78 -6.30
CA GLY A 61 16.21 -18.43 -7.58
C GLY A 61 14.78 -18.27 -8.11
N PRO A 62 14.44 -18.95 -9.23
CA PRO A 62 13.11 -18.88 -9.83
C PRO A 62 12.01 -19.33 -8.88
N ARG A 63 10.82 -18.77 -9.04
CA ARG A 63 9.62 -19.22 -8.32
C ARG A 63 9.38 -20.71 -8.60
N HIS A 64 9.07 -21.48 -7.56
CA HIS A 64 8.85 -22.94 -7.61
C HIS A 64 10.08 -23.80 -7.91
N SER A 65 11.29 -23.23 -7.96
CA SER A 65 12.53 -24.02 -8.01
C SER A 65 12.71 -24.84 -6.73
N ARG A 66 13.06 -26.13 -6.88
CA ARG A 66 13.43 -27.01 -5.74
C ARG A 66 14.88 -26.81 -5.30
N THR A 67 15.68 -26.11 -6.11
CA THR A 67 17.09 -25.82 -5.85
C THR A 67 17.25 -24.30 -5.74
N SER A 68 17.57 -23.81 -4.54
CA SER A 68 17.94 -22.41 -4.35
C SER A 68 19.36 -22.18 -4.84
N ARG A 69 19.65 -20.99 -5.40
CA ARG A 69 21.02 -20.64 -5.83
C ARG A 69 22.00 -20.55 -4.66
N ARG A 70 21.49 -20.25 -3.46
CA ARG A 70 22.27 -20.15 -2.23
C ARG A 70 21.67 -21.06 -1.16
N PRO A 71 22.49 -21.87 -0.46
CA PRO A 71 22.03 -22.61 0.71
C PRO A 71 21.39 -21.67 1.75
N GLY A 72 20.29 -22.10 2.36
CA GLY A 72 19.55 -21.32 3.37
C GLY A 72 18.70 -20.15 2.83
N HIS A 73 18.76 -19.83 1.54
CA HIS A 73 17.95 -18.75 0.95
C HIS A 73 16.73 -19.32 0.24
N VAL A 74 15.58 -19.32 0.91
CA VAL A 74 14.30 -19.83 0.38
C VAL A 74 13.30 -18.71 0.18
N ARG A 75 12.43 -18.84 -0.83
CA ARG A 75 11.36 -17.87 -1.10
C ARG A 75 10.20 -18.11 -0.14
N TRP A 76 9.77 -17.06 0.56
CA TRP A 76 8.52 -17.12 1.31
C TRP A 76 7.34 -17.18 0.33
N GLY A 77 6.45 -18.16 0.49
CA GLY A 77 5.40 -18.45 -0.52
C GLY A 77 4.33 -17.36 -0.64
N ARG A 78 3.64 -17.07 0.46
CA ARG A 78 2.66 -15.98 0.55
C ARG A 78 2.69 -15.40 1.94
N GLN A 79 2.87 -14.09 2.05
CA GLN A 79 2.62 -13.35 3.28
C GLN A 79 1.21 -12.78 3.20
N ARG A 80 0.36 -13.06 4.19
CA ARG A 80 -0.93 -12.36 4.31
C ARG A 80 -0.61 -10.94 4.78
N GLY A 81 -0.54 -10.02 3.81
CA GLY A 81 -0.23 -8.62 4.06
C GLY A 81 -1.29 -7.97 4.96
N SER A 82 -0.84 -7.06 5.82
CA SER A 82 -1.72 -6.24 6.64
C SER A 82 -1.09 -4.87 6.83
N VAL A 83 -1.90 -3.82 6.86
CA VAL A 83 -1.47 -2.46 7.15
C VAL A 83 -2.13 -1.99 8.44
N TYR A 84 -1.43 -1.20 9.24
CA TYR A 84 -2.05 -0.47 10.35
C TYR A 84 -2.57 0.87 9.83
N LEU A 85 -3.88 1.09 9.92
CA LEU A 85 -4.47 2.42 9.72
C LEU A 85 -4.89 2.95 11.09
N ALA A 86 -4.22 4.02 11.52
CA ALA A 86 -4.19 4.43 12.92
C ALA A 86 -3.81 3.23 13.83
N ASP A 87 -4.69 2.84 14.75
CA ASP A 87 -4.46 1.76 15.71
C ASP A 87 -5.13 0.43 15.30
N GLN A 88 -5.61 0.32 14.05
CA GLN A 88 -6.30 -0.87 13.57
C GLN A 88 -5.48 -1.61 12.50
N LYS A 89 -5.20 -2.89 12.73
CA LYS A 89 -4.60 -3.80 11.74
C LYS A 89 -5.66 -4.26 10.74
N LEU A 90 -5.49 -3.90 9.47
CA LEU A 90 -6.38 -4.25 8.37
C LEU A 90 -5.69 -5.22 7.40
N PRO A 91 -6.37 -6.29 6.96
CA PRO A 91 -5.83 -7.19 5.95
C PRO A 91 -5.79 -6.48 4.58
N LEU A 92 -4.72 -6.69 3.83
CA LEU A 92 -4.68 -6.29 2.42
C LEU A 92 -5.31 -7.39 1.57
N PRO A 93 -6.27 -7.08 0.68
CA PRO A 93 -6.69 -8.03 -0.34
C PRO A 93 -5.48 -8.34 -1.22
N VAL A 94 -5.25 -9.63 -1.50
CA VAL A 94 -4.11 -10.13 -2.28
C VAL A 94 -4.62 -10.67 -3.59
#